data_AF-A0A1D7XJK0-F1
#
_entry.id   AF-A0A1D7XJK0-F1
#
_cell.length_a   1.000
_cell.length_b   1.000
_cell.length_c   1.000
_cell.angle_alpha   90.00
_cell.angle_beta   90.00
_cell.angle_gamma   90.00
#
_symmetry.space_group_name_H-M   'P 1'
#
loop_
_entity.id
_entity.type
_entity.pdbx_description
1 polymer ?
#
loop_
_entity_poly.entity_id
_entity_poly.type
_entity_poly.pdbx_seq_one_letter_code
_entity_poly.pdbx_strand_id
1 'polypeptide(L)'
;MKKSKIVVALGAFVVMTALLCIGTNDKIYKKQVHFNTTDEILNQLENNKLIVFNEKGDWVASKQFSECLSLRKRIAGSAMDYETINNIEKQDITEEEKEEIKKDYINQASKLSNYKIQDNIDVVRIKCDTHYLRWDHSNKQRIDMVFVDEGEGKVIDYICIWDLDDNGEINKENNNDKG
;
A
#
# COMPACT_ATOMS: atom_id res chain seq x y z
N MET A 1 53.22 18.01 0.42
CA MET A 1 52.08 17.86 -0.51
C MET A 1 51.12 16.69 -0.20
N LYS A 2 51.28 15.91 0.89
CA LYS A 2 50.39 14.76 1.18
C LYS A 2 49.05 15.10 1.87
N LYS A 3 48.96 16.24 2.57
CA LYS A 3 47.74 16.68 3.28
C LYS A 3 46.67 17.30 2.38
N SER A 4 47.07 17.93 1.27
CA SER A 4 46.16 18.62 0.34
C SER A 4 45.31 17.65 -0.50
N LYS A 5 45.85 16.48 -0.86
CA LYS A 5 45.10 15.47 -1.64
C LYS A 5 43.94 14.84 -0.85
N ILE A 6 44.07 14.74 0.47
CA ILE A 6 43.05 14.16 1.36
C ILE A 6 41.84 15.11 1.49
N VAL A 7 42.10 16.42 1.59
CA VAL A 7 41.03 17.44 1.69
C VAL A 7 40.21 17.51 0.40
N VAL A 8 40.85 17.39 -0.76
CA VAL A 8 40.15 17.36 -2.06
C VAL A 8 39.32 16.09 -2.21
N ALA A 9 39.82 14.94 -1.75
CA ALA A 9 39.09 13.67 -1.79
C ALA A 9 37.85 13.66 -0.87
N LEU A 10 37.96 14.22 0.34
CA LEU A 10 36.84 14.38 1.27
C LEU A 10 35.78 15.34 0.73
N GLY A 11 36.18 16.46 0.14
CA GLY A 11 35.26 17.40 -0.51
C GLY A 11 34.51 16.75 -1.68
N ALA A 12 35.21 16.00 -2.54
CA ALA A 12 34.59 15.27 -3.64
C ALA A 12 33.62 14.18 -3.15
N PHE A 13 33.93 13.50 -2.04
CA PHE A 13 33.05 12.48 -1.46
C PHE A 13 31.75 13.09 -0.88
N VAL A 14 31.85 14.23 -0.19
CA VAL A 14 30.67 14.96 0.34
C VAL A 14 29.80 15.49 -0.81
N VAL A 15 30.40 16.00 -1.88
CA VAL A 15 29.65 16.48 -3.05
C VAL A 15 29.01 15.32 -3.81
N MET A 16 29.70 14.18 -3.98
CA MET A 16 29.10 12.98 -4.58
C MET A 16 27.97 12.40 -3.74
N THR A 17 28.12 12.33 -2.42
CA THR A 17 27.03 11.85 -1.53
C THR A 17 25.84 12.79 -1.53
N ALA A 18 26.06 14.12 -1.52
CA ALA A 18 24.98 15.09 -1.67
C ALA A 18 24.27 14.98 -3.02
N LEU A 19 25.00 14.81 -4.13
CA LEU A 19 24.42 14.60 -5.45
C LEU A 19 23.67 13.26 -5.57
N LEU A 20 24.14 12.20 -4.91
CA LEU A 20 23.44 10.92 -4.81
C LEU A 20 22.15 11.02 -3.98
N CYS A 21 22.12 11.87 -2.94
CA CYS A 21 20.88 12.16 -2.20
C CYS A 21 19.88 13.02 -3.01
N ILE A 22 20.34 13.71 -4.06
CA ILE A 22 19.51 14.53 -4.95
C ILE A 22 19.06 13.72 -6.19
N GLY A 23 19.71 12.58 -6.46
CA GLY A 23 19.55 11.78 -7.67
C GLY A 23 18.55 10.63 -7.55
N THR A 24 17.26 10.96 -7.39
CA THR A 24 16.09 10.28 -8.00
C THR A 24 14.84 11.05 -7.55
N ASN A 25 14.33 11.89 -8.43
CA ASN A 25 13.29 12.87 -8.09
C ASN A 25 11.85 12.35 -8.28
N ASP A 26 11.65 11.04 -8.34
CA ASP A 26 10.36 10.46 -7.96
C ASP A 26 10.42 10.29 -6.44
N LYS A 27 10.29 11.40 -5.71
CA LYS A 27 10.28 11.37 -4.25
C LYS A 27 9.14 10.44 -3.82
N ILE A 28 9.51 9.29 -3.25
CA ILE A 28 8.58 8.38 -2.58
C ILE A 28 7.61 9.22 -1.77
N TYR A 29 6.31 8.96 -1.93
CA TYR A 29 5.29 9.72 -1.25
C TYR A 29 5.54 9.69 0.27
N LYS A 30 5.61 10.90 0.87
CA LYS A 30 5.76 11.06 2.31
C LYS A 30 4.39 11.28 2.93
N LYS A 31 3.96 10.31 3.73
CA LYS A 31 2.73 10.35 4.52
C LYS A 31 2.67 11.62 5.36
N GLN A 32 1.48 12.23 5.45
CA GLN A 32 1.23 13.47 6.21
C GLN A 32 0.08 13.33 7.19
N VAL A 33 -0.84 12.39 6.95
CA VAL A 33 -2.04 12.17 7.76
C VAL A 33 -1.76 11.09 8.79
N HIS A 34 -2.16 11.29 10.04
CA HIS A 34 -2.08 10.28 11.10
C HIS A 34 -3.45 9.62 11.29
N PHE A 35 -3.56 8.32 10.97
CA PHE A 35 -4.79 7.56 11.18
C PHE A 35 -4.71 6.79 12.49
N ASN A 36 -5.72 6.95 13.35
CA ASN A 36 -5.80 6.27 14.63
C ASN A 36 -6.53 4.92 14.51
N THR A 37 -7.44 4.80 13.54
CA THR A 37 -8.33 3.63 13.41
C THR A 37 -8.34 3.07 11.99
N THR A 38 -8.72 1.80 11.86
CA THR A 38 -8.93 1.18 10.54
C THR A 38 -10.09 1.85 9.79
N ASP A 39 -11.11 2.30 10.52
CA ASP A 39 -12.33 2.84 9.91
C ASP A 39 -12.09 4.22 9.28
N GLU A 40 -11.18 5.02 9.84
CA GLU A 40 -10.70 6.26 9.19
C GLU A 40 -10.07 5.96 7.82
N ILE A 41 -9.31 4.88 7.72
CA ILE A 41 -8.68 4.47 6.45
C ILE A 41 -9.73 3.97 5.48
N LEU A 42 -10.65 3.09 5.90
CA LEU A 42 -11.73 2.60 5.05
C LEU A 42 -12.56 3.76 4.48
N ASN A 43 -12.88 4.75 5.32
CA ASN A 43 -13.58 5.96 4.89
C ASN A 43 -12.78 6.77 3.86
N GLN A 44 -11.45 6.82 3.96
CA GLN A 44 -10.61 7.44 2.91
C GLN A 44 -10.67 6.66 1.59
N LEU A 45 -10.67 5.33 1.64
CA LEU A 45 -10.74 4.52 0.42
C LEU A 45 -12.09 4.67 -0.29
N GLU A 46 -13.20 4.74 0.45
CA GLU A 46 -14.55 4.84 -0.12
C GLU A 46 -14.83 6.22 -0.74
N ASN A 47 -14.27 7.29 -0.18
CA ASN A 47 -14.58 8.66 -0.59
C ASN A 47 -13.58 9.28 -1.56
N ASN A 48 -12.55 8.53 -1.99
CA ASN A 48 -11.50 9.05 -2.85
C ASN A 48 -11.15 8.09 -3.98
N LYS A 49 -10.59 8.64 -5.06
CA LYS A 49 -9.98 7.83 -6.09
C LYS A 49 -8.74 7.13 -5.53
N LEU A 50 -8.57 5.85 -5.85
CA LEU A 50 -7.37 5.10 -5.52
C LEU A 50 -6.27 5.35 -6.54
N ILE A 51 -6.59 5.29 -7.83
CA ILE A 51 -5.63 5.50 -8.93
C ILE A 51 -6.01 6.75 -9.74
N VAL A 52 -5.00 7.53 -10.13
CA VAL A 52 -5.12 8.75 -10.94
C VAL A 52 -4.04 8.78 -12.03
N PHE A 53 -4.19 9.67 -13.02
CA PHE A 53 -3.13 9.96 -13.97
C PHE A 53 -2.20 11.05 -13.43
N ASN A 54 -0.89 10.81 -13.52
CA ASN A 54 0.10 11.87 -13.29
C ASN A 54 0.22 12.79 -14.53
N GLU A 55 1.04 13.84 -14.44
CA GLU A 55 1.28 14.79 -15.55
C GLU A 55 1.85 14.14 -16.83
N LYS A 56 2.47 12.96 -16.70
CA LYS A 56 3.03 12.18 -17.82
C LYS A 56 2.01 11.20 -18.42
N GLY A 57 0.81 11.10 -17.83
CA GLY A 57 -0.23 10.16 -18.23
C GLY A 57 -0.03 8.74 -17.70
N ASP A 58 0.88 8.54 -16.75
CA ASP A 58 1.07 7.24 -16.08
C ASP A 58 0.03 7.05 -14.97
N TRP A 59 -0.33 5.79 -14.76
CA TRP A 59 -1.21 5.36 -13.68
C TRP A 59 -0.43 5.34 -12.37
N VAL A 60 -0.88 6.14 -11.41
CA VAL A 60 -0.24 6.24 -10.09
C VAL A 60 -1.29 6.20 -9.00
N ALA A 61 -0.91 5.72 -7.81
CA ALA A 61 -1.73 5.88 -6.62
C ALA A 61 -2.00 7.38 -6.37
N SER A 62 -3.24 7.70 -6.03
CA SER A 62 -3.62 9.06 -5.64
C SER A 62 -2.89 9.46 -4.35
N LYS A 63 -2.87 10.76 -4.06
CA LYS A 63 -2.31 11.28 -2.81
C LYS A 63 -3.03 10.66 -1.61
N GLN A 64 -4.36 10.66 -1.64
CA GLN A 64 -5.22 10.16 -0.57
C GLN A 64 -5.03 8.66 -0.36
N PHE A 65 -4.92 7.88 -1.43
CA PHE A 65 -4.65 6.46 -1.29
C PHE A 65 -3.24 6.20 -0.76
N SER A 66 -2.25 6.97 -1.21
CA SER A 66 -0.88 6.86 -0.72
C SER A 66 -0.77 7.14 0.78
N GLU A 67 -1.62 8.00 1.36
CA GLU A 67 -1.68 8.21 2.81
C GLU A 67 -2.07 6.93 3.58
N CYS A 68 -2.87 6.06 2.98
CA CYS A 68 -3.38 4.84 3.60
C CYS A 68 -2.37 3.68 3.55
N LEU A 69 -1.38 3.73 2.65
CA LEU A 69 -0.46 2.62 2.39
C LEU A 69 0.77 2.68 3.29
N SER A 70 1.34 1.52 3.64
CA SER A 70 2.64 1.41 4.31
C SER A 70 3.77 1.97 3.45
N LEU A 71 4.93 2.28 4.07
CA LEU A 71 6.08 2.75 3.31
C LEU A 71 6.46 1.79 2.18
N ARG A 72 6.44 0.49 2.45
CA ARG A 72 6.75 -0.52 1.43
C ARG A 72 5.75 -0.48 0.28
N LYS A 73 4.45 -0.42 0.56
CA LYS A 73 3.40 -0.40 -0.48
C LYS A 73 3.44 0.87 -1.32
N ARG A 74 3.85 2.02 -0.75
CA ARG A 74 4.10 3.25 -1.52
C ARG A 74 5.28 3.12 -2.50
N ILE A 75 6.22 2.22 -2.23
CA ILE A 75 7.40 1.98 -3.08
C ILE A 75 7.12 0.89 -4.12
N ALA A 76 6.54 -0.24 -3.70
CA ALA A 76 6.36 -1.42 -4.53
C ALA A 76 5.03 -1.45 -5.30
N GLY A 77 4.03 -0.67 -4.86
CA GLY A 77 2.66 -0.71 -5.37
C GLY A 77 1.69 -1.36 -4.39
N SER A 78 0.39 -1.09 -4.61
CA SER A 78 -0.70 -1.37 -3.68
C SER A 78 -1.52 -2.62 -3.97
N ALA A 79 -1.26 -3.36 -5.06
CA ALA A 79 -2.11 -4.44 -5.57
C ALA A 79 -3.55 -4.03 -6.02
N MET A 80 -4.08 -2.91 -5.53
CA MET A 80 -5.34 -2.30 -6.00
C MET A 80 -5.08 -1.42 -7.22
N ASP A 81 -5.62 -1.83 -8.37
CA ASP A 81 -5.57 -1.14 -9.66
C ASP A 81 -6.93 -0.55 -10.09
N TYR A 82 -7.84 -0.39 -9.12
CA TYR A 82 -9.15 0.23 -9.29
C TYR A 82 -9.07 1.76 -9.27
N GLU A 83 -9.95 2.44 -10.00
CA GLU A 83 -10.13 3.90 -9.89
C GLU A 83 -10.79 4.26 -8.56
N THR A 84 -11.87 3.57 -8.19
CA THR A 84 -12.61 3.80 -6.95
C THR A 84 -13.06 2.48 -6.35
N ILE A 85 -13.26 2.48 -5.04
CA ILE A 85 -14.02 1.45 -4.33
C ILE A 85 -15.20 2.13 -3.62
N ASN A 86 -16.37 1.52 -3.66
CA ASN A 86 -17.61 2.04 -3.08
C ASN A 86 -18.32 0.95 -2.29
N ASN A 87 -19.31 1.35 -1.48
CA ASN A 87 -20.17 0.44 -0.73
C ASN A 87 -19.35 -0.52 0.15
N ILE A 88 -18.41 0.03 0.92
CA ILE A 88 -17.53 -0.80 1.77
C ILE A 88 -18.36 -1.40 2.91
N GLU A 89 -18.47 -2.72 2.91
CA GLU A 89 -19.11 -3.50 3.96
C GLU A 89 -18.07 -4.33 4.71
N LYS A 90 -17.76 -3.93 5.95
CA LYS A 90 -16.88 -4.70 6.84
C LYS A 90 -17.55 -6.01 7.21
N GLN A 91 -16.86 -7.12 6.99
CA GLN A 91 -17.37 -8.45 7.31
C GLN A 91 -16.94 -8.85 8.73
N ASP A 92 -17.88 -9.44 9.47
CA ASP A 92 -17.54 -10.16 10.70
C ASP A 92 -16.83 -11.46 10.33
N ILE A 93 -15.57 -11.58 10.74
CA ILE A 93 -14.72 -12.75 10.49
C ILE A 93 -14.37 -13.46 11.79
N THR A 94 -14.32 -14.78 11.72
CA THR A 94 -13.94 -15.64 12.84
C THR A 94 -12.46 -15.47 13.18
N GLU A 95 -12.07 -15.89 14.39
CA GLU A 95 -10.66 -15.88 14.80
C GLU A 95 -9.80 -16.81 13.93
N GLU A 96 -10.35 -17.92 13.43
CA GLU A 96 -9.66 -18.82 12.51
C GLU A 96 -9.34 -18.13 11.18
N GLU A 97 -10.31 -17.43 10.60
CA GLU A 97 -10.10 -16.65 9.37
C GLU A 97 -9.11 -15.50 9.56
N LYS A 98 -9.16 -14.82 10.72
CA LYS A 98 -8.17 -13.77 11.05
C LYS A 98 -6.76 -14.33 11.07
N GLU A 99 -6.55 -15.47 11.72
CA GLU A 99 -5.24 -16.11 11.81
C GLU A 99 -4.78 -16.67 10.45
N GLU A 100 -5.70 -17.12 9.58
CA GLU A 100 -5.37 -17.51 8.21
C GLU A 100 -4.84 -16.32 7.40
N ILE A 101 -5.56 -15.20 7.37
CA ILE A 101 -5.15 -13.98 6.66
C ILE A 101 -3.81 -13.46 7.21
N LYS A 102 -3.67 -13.43 8.54
CA LYS A 102 -2.44 -12.99 9.20
C LYS A 102 -1.26 -13.91 8.88
N LYS A 103 -1.46 -15.23 8.84
CA LYS A 103 -0.43 -16.19 8.47
C LYS A 103 0.02 -15.99 7.03
N ASP A 104 -0.92 -15.73 6.11
CA ASP A 104 -0.61 -15.44 4.72
C ASP A 104 0.21 -14.15 4.59
N TYR A 105 -0.22 -13.07 5.26
CA TYR A 105 0.57 -11.83 5.36
C TYR A 105 1.99 -12.08 5.90
N ILE A 106 2.13 -12.81 7.01
CA ILE A 106 3.45 -13.12 7.60
C ILE A 106 4.31 -13.92 6.60
N ASN A 107 3.73 -14.90 5.91
CA ASN A 107 4.43 -15.68 4.90
C ASN A 107 4.93 -14.80 3.76
N GLN A 108 4.10 -13.89 3.24
CA GLN A 108 4.48 -12.95 2.20
C GLN A 108 5.54 -11.96 2.68
N ALA A 109 5.34 -11.36 3.85
CA ALA A 109 6.27 -10.41 4.46
C ALA A 109 7.63 -11.04 4.78
N SER A 110 7.67 -12.32 5.17
CA SER A 110 8.92 -13.03 5.50
C SER A 110 9.84 -13.25 4.29
N LYS A 111 9.31 -13.16 3.07
CA LYS A 111 10.09 -13.27 1.82
C LYS A 111 10.86 -11.98 1.51
N LEU A 112 10.55 -10.89 2.19
CA LEU A 112 11.18 -9.60 1.98
C LEU A 112 12.46 -9.49 2.80
N SER A 113 13.57 -9.23 2.11
CA SER A 113 14.85 -8.98 2.79
C SER A 113 14.78 -7.71 3.63
N ASN A 114 15.23 -7.79 4.88
CA ASN A 114 15.32 -6.64 5.81
C ASN A 114 13.98 -5.98 6.18
N TYR A 115 12.85 -6.67 5.98
CA TYR A 115 11.56 -6.22 6.50
C TYR A 115 11.31 -6.79 7.91
N LYS A 116 10.92 -5.93 8.85
CA LYS A 116 10.50 -6.35 10.18
C LYS A 116 8.97 -6.30 10.24
N ILE A 117 8.36 -7.46 10.44
CA ILE A 117 6.92 -7.58 10.69
C ILE A 117 6.59 -6.84 12.00
N GLN A 118 5.55 -6.02 11.95
CA GLN A 118 5.08 -5.26 13.12
C GLN A 118 4.26 -6.16 14.06
N ASP A 119 4.34 -5.89 15.36
CA ASP A 119 3.68 -6.71 16.38
C ASP A 119 2.16 -6.41 16.49
N ASN A 120 1.75 -5.17 16.21
CA ASN A 120 0.37 -4.72 16.29
C ASN A 120 -0.29 -4.78 14.90
N ILE A 121 -0.98 -5.89 14.64
CA ILE A 121 -1.63 -6.21 13.37
C ILE A 121 -3.14 -6.24 13.58
N ASP A 122 -3.86 -5.42 12.82
CA ASP A 122 -5.31 -5.55 12.67
C ASP A 122 -5.64 -6.19 11.33
N VAL A 123 -6.51 -7.20 11.36
CA VAL A 123 -7.01 -7.88 10.17
C VAL A 123 -8.43 -7.43 9.89
N VAL A 124 -8.71 -7.02 8.67
CA VAL A 124 -10.05 -6.62 8.22
C VAL A 124 -10.36 -7.26 6.89
N ARG A 125 -11.57 -7.82 6.78
CA ARG A 125 -12.19 -8.24 5.53
C ARG A 125 -13.31 -7.28 5.17
N ILE A 126 -13.35 -6.86 3.91
CA ILE A 126 -14.46 -6.07 3.38
C ILE A 126 -15.05 -6.72 2.13
N LYS A 127 -16.32 -6.44 1.87
CA LYS A 127 -16.93 -6.53 0.55
C LYS A 127 -17.12 -5.13 0.00
N CYS A 128 -16.93 -4.93 -1.29
CA CYS A 128 -17.09 -3.63 -1.93
C CYS A 128 -17.34 -3.76 -3.42
N ASP A 129 -17.84 -2.67 -4.02
CA ASP A 129 -17.92 -2.49 -5.45
C ASP A 129 -16.68 -1.75 -5.94
N THR A 130 -16.03 -2.26 -6.97
CA THR A 130 -14.81 -1.69 -7.54
C THR A 130 -15.05 -1.25 -8.98
N HIS A 131 -14.46 -0.12 -9.36
CA HIS A 131 -14.54 0.40 -10.73
C HIS A 131 -13.15 0.58 -11.31
N TYR A 132 -12.97 0.13 -12.55
CA TYR A 132 -11.74 0.40 -13.31
C TYR A 132 -11.91 1.67 -14.15
N LEU A 133 -10.85 2.45 -14.28
CA LEU A 133 -10.84 3.78 -14.91
C LEU A 133 -11.21 3.84 -16.41
N ARG A 134 -11.58 2.70 -17.01
CA ARG A 134 -11.96 2.57 -18.42
C ARG A 134 -13.15 1.66 -18.65
N TRP A 135 -13.75 1.11 -17.59
CA TRP A 135 -14.85 0.17 -17.68
C TRP A 135 -16.05 0.73 -16.95
N ASP A 136 -17.20 0.72 -17.62
CA ASP A 136 -18.45 1.29 -17.09
C ASP A 136 -19.21 0.29 -16.19
N HIS A 137 -18.57 -0.83 -15.82
CA HIS A 137 -19.14 -1.81 -14.92
C HIS A 137 -18.38 -1.85 -13.60
N SER A 138 -19.15 -1.91 -12.51
CA SER A 138 -18.65 -2.28 -11.18
C SER A 138 -18.41 -3.78 -11.12
N ASN A 139 -17.35 -4.20 -10.42
CA ASN A 139 -17.16 -5.59 -10.03
C ASN A 139 -17.24 -5.70 -8.51
N LYS A 140 -17.94 -6.72 -8.02
CA LYS A 140 -17.96 -7.04 -6.60
C LYS A 140 -16.65 -7.71 -6.21
N GLN A 141 -16.05 -7.24 -5.13
CA GLN A 141 -14.79 -7.76 -4.61
C GLN A 141 -14.91 -8.08 -3.14
N ARG A 142 -14.23 -9.14 -2.71
CA ARG A 142 -13.83 -9.34 -1.32
C ARG A 142 -12.37 -8.91 -1.20
N ILE A 143 -12.06 -8.13 -0.18
CA ILE A 143 -10.70 -7.66 0.06
C ILE A 143 -10.32 -7.94 1.51
N ASP A 144 -9.23 -8.67 1.70
CA ASP A 144 -8.60 -8.88 3.00
C ASP A 144 -7.41 -7.95 3.12
N MET A 145 -7.35 -7.24 4.24
CA MET A 145 -6.33 -6.24 4.51
C MET A 145 -5.69 -6.47 5.87
N VAL A 146 -4.38 -6.27 5.93
CA VAL A 146 -3.64 -6.14 7.19
C VAL A 146 -3.21 -4.71 7.38
N PHE A 147 -3.61 -4.16 8.52
CA PHE A 147 -3.22 -2.85 8.99
C PHE A 147 -2.13 -2.99 10.06
N VAL A 148 -1.11 -2.16 9.94
CA VAL A 148 0.00 -2.07 10.91
C VAL A 148 0.19 -0.61 11.32
N ASP A 149 0.90 -0.40 12.43
CA ASP A 149 1.35 0.93 12.84
C ASP A 149 2.87 1.04 12.64
N GLU A 150 3.29 1.93 11.74
CA GLU A 150 4.71 2.21 11.47
C GLU A 150 5.28 3.32 12.37
N GLY A 151 4.52 3.77 13.39
CA GLY A 151 4.88 4.90 14.27
C GLY A 151 4.36 6.25 13.78
N GLU A 152 3.79 6.30 12.58
CA GLU A 152 3.14 7.48 11.99
C GLU A 152 1.62 7.30 11.87
N GLY A 153 1.06 6.32 12.57
CA GLY A 153 -0.35 5.96 12.54
C GLY A 153 -0.59 4.70 11.71
N LYS A 154 -1.84 4.21 11.73
CA LYS A 154 -2.21 2.99 11.03
C LYS A 154 -2.11 3.15 9.52
N VAL A 155 -1.68 2.08 8.86
CA VAL A 155 -1.51 1.98 7.40
C VAL A 155 -1.80 0.55 6.94
N ILE A 156 -2.16 0.38 5.67
CA ILE A 156 -2.37 -0.90 5.00
C ILE A 156 -1.01 -1.41 4.50
N ASP A 157 -0.61 -2.59 4.96
CA ASP A 157 0.64 -3.24 4.51
C ASP A 157 0.41 -4.56 3.75
N TYR A 158 -0.82 -5.10 3.80
CA TYR A 158 -1.22 -6.27 3.04
C TYR A 158 -2.58 -6.06 2.42
N ILE A 159 -2.73 -6.49 1.17
CA ILE A 159 -3.99 -6.45 0.41
C ILE A 159 -4.09 -7.74 -0.39
N CYS A 160 -5.15 -8.51 -0.18
CA CYS A 160 -5.50 -9.66 -1.01
C CYS A 160 -6.94 -9.51 -1.51
N ILE A 161 -7.17 -9.81 -2.79
CA ILE A 161 -8.39 -9.46 -3.51
C ILE A 161 -8.96 -10.70 -4.20
N TRP A 162 -10.27 -10.90 -4.05
CA TRP A 162 -11.01 -11.98 -4.70
C TRP A 162 -12.22 -11.42 -5.45
N ASP A 163 -12.33 -11.81 -6.71
CA ASP A 163 -13.49 -11.50 -7.55
C ASP A 163 -14.70 -12.28 -7.00
N LEU A 164 -15.80 -11.57 -6.78
CA LEU A 164 -17.06 -12.18 -6.40
C LEU A 164 -18.00 -12.27 -7.62
N ASP A 165 -18.79 -13.34 -7.67
CA ASP A 165 -19.92 -13.43 -8.58
C ASP A 165 -21.11 -12.57 -8.10
N ASP A 166 -22.20 -12.58 -8.86
CA ASP A 166 -23.40 -11.81 -8.52
C ASP A 166 -24.05 -12.26 -7.19
N ASN A 167 -23.84 -13.53 -6.81
CA ASN A 167 -24.32 -14.13 -5.56
C ASN A 167 -23.40 -13.83 -4.36
N GLY A 168 -22.24 -13.21 -4.59
CA GLY A 168 -21.25 -12.91 -3.57
C GLY A 168 -20.34 -14.10 -3.23
N GLU A 169 -20.33 -15.14 -4.07
CA GLU A 169 -19.42 -16.27 -3.97
C GLU A 169 -18.11 -15.98 -4.69
N ILE A 170 -17.02 -16.57 -4.22
CA ILE A 170 -15.69 -16.34 -4.80
C ILE A 170 -15.62 -17.02 -6.17
N ASN A 171 -15.50 -16.22 -7.22
CA ASN A 171 -15.36 -16.70 -8.59
C ASN A 171 -13.89 -16.93 -8.95
N LYS A 172 -12.99 -16.05 -8.47
CA LYS A 172 -11.55 -16.13 -8.78
C LYS A 172 -10.69 -15.42 -7.73
N GLU A 173 -9.57 -16.04 -7.39
CA GLU A 173 -8.52 -15.38 -6.62
C GLU A 173 -7.64 -14.53 -7.55
N ASN A 174 -7.59 -13.22 -7.29
CA ASN A 174 -6.62 -12.33 -7.90
C ASN A 174 -5.49 -12.10 -6.89
N ASN A 175 -4.50 -13.00 -6.91
CA ASN A 175 -3.24 -12.83 -6.18
C ASN A 175 -2.45 -11.66 -6.77
N ASN A 176 -2.89 -10.44 -6.48
CA ASN A 176 -2.29 -9.21 -6.95
C ASN A 176 -1.29 -8.63 -5.95
N ASP A 177 -1.04 -9.28 -4.81
CA ASP A 177 -0.01 -8.82 -3.87
C ASP A 177 1.41 -9.09 -4.40
N LYS A 178 1.74 -8.39 -5.48
CA LYS A 178 3.09 -8.19 -5.98
C LYS A 178 3.68 -7.05 -5.17
N GLY A 179 4.18 -7.39 -3.98
CA GLY A 179 4.99 -6.49 -3.17
C GLY A 179 6.28 -7.15 -2.74
#